data_AF-A0A9P2ID15-F1
#
_entry.id   AF-A0A9P2ID15-F1
#
_cell.length_a   1.000
_cell.length_b   1.000
_cell.length_c   1.000
_cell.angle_alpha   90.00
_cell.angle_beta   90.00
_cell.angle_gamma   90.00
#
_symmetry.space_group_name_H-M   'P 1'
#
loop_
_entity.id
_entity.type
_entity.pdbx_description
1 polymer ?
#
loop_
_entity_poly.entity_id
_entity_poly.type
_entity_poly.pdbx_seq_one_letter_code
_entity_poly.pdbx_strand_id
1 'polypeptide(L)'
;MFNDIRGDVTSGSDSLLQAIQKREFKPYIQPIVCASNHKIIGGELLVRWHTSDRGVIYPDSFIDNMEKAGILSELTCSIINEVVVNFDGENKFNGEGFILHLNVTPSLLHNKKFISTC
;
A
#
# COMPACT_ATOMS: atom_id res chain seq x y z
N MET A 1 -20.06 4.11 18.41
CA MET A 1 -18.94 4.55 19.26
C MET A 1 -17.68 3.93 18.68
N PHE A 2 -17.14 4.55 17.63
CA PHE A 2 -15.86 4.15 17.05
C PHE A 2 -14.80 4.73 17.98
N ASN A 3 -14.15 3.87 18.78
CA ASN A 3 -13.09 4.32 19.67
C ASN A 3 -11.96 4.89 18.83
N ASP A 4 -11.62 6.14 19.15
CA ASP A 4 -10.50 6.88 18.63
C ASP A 4 -9.20 6.23 19.13
N ILE A 5 -8.63 5.31 18.35
CA ILE A 5 -7.30 4.71 18.60
C ILE A 5 -6.21 5.67 18.09
N ARG A 6 -6.29 6.96 18.45
CA ARG A 6 -5.24 7.97 18.25
C ARG A 6 -4.20 7.93 19.37
N GLY A 7 -3.78 6.73 19.77
CA GLY A 7 -2.43 6.62 20.32
C GLY A 7 -1.48 6.78 19.15
N ASP A 8 -0.54 7.73 19.18
CA ASP A 8 0.41 7.97 18.09
C ASP A 8 1.27 6.70 17.86
N VAL A 9 0.78 5.81 16.99
CA VAL A 9 1.45 4.57 16.55
C VAL A 9 2.79 4.90 15.88
N THR A 10 2.95 6.13 15.45
CA THR A 10 3.93 6.61 14.47
C THR A 10 4.94 7.60 15.04
N SER A 11 5.05 7.70 16.36
CA SER A 11 5.79 8.76 17.05
C SER A 11 7.32 8.77 16.82
N GLY A 12 7.86 7.94 15.92
CA GLY A 12 9.26 7.99 15.50
C GLY A 12 9.47 7.43 14.08
N SER A 13 10.19 8.17 13.24
CA SER A 13 10.58 7.76 11.88
C SER A 13 11.31 6.41 11.86
N ASP A 14 12.15 6.14 12.86
CA ASP A 14 12.89 4.89 12.98
C ASP A 14 11.96 3.70 13.20
N SER A 15 10.86 3.88 13.93
CA SER A 15 9.85 2.84 14.15
C SER A 15 9.13 2.47 12.85
N LEU A 16 8.80 3.47 12.02
CA LEU A 16 8.16 3.25 10.72
C LEU A 16 9.11 2.56 9.73
N LEU A 17 10.38 2.97 9.69
CA LEU A 17 11.37 2.34 8.83
C LEU A 17 11.63 0.88 9.25
N GLN A 18 11.70 0.60 10.55
CA GLN A 18 11.80 -0.77 11.07
C GLN A 18 10.59 -1.61 10.68
N ALA A 19 9.37 -1.05 10.75
CA ALA A 19 8.15 -1.74 10.34
C ALA A 19 8.17 -2.10 8.84
N ILE A 20 8.72 -1.23 7.98
CA ILE A 20 8.98 -1.53 6.56
C ILE A 20 9.94 -2.72 6.44
N GLN A 21 11.08 -2.68 7.15
CA GLN A 21 12.10 -3.75 7.11
C GLN A 21 11.55 -5.09 7.61
N LYS A 22 10.67 -5.07 8.61
CA LYS A 22 9.97 -6.25 9.14
C LYS A 22 8.84 -6.75 8.25
N ARG A 23 8.58 -6.10 7.11
CA ARG A 23 7.46 -6.39 6.19
C ARG A 23 6.11 -6.39 6.90
N GLU A 24 5.92 -5.48 7.85
CA GLU A 24 4.65 -5.30 8.57
C GLU A 24 3.60 -4.62 7.69
N PHE A 25 4.02 -3.84 6.70
CA PHE A 25 3.13 -3.30 5.68
C PHE A 25 2.84 -4.37 4.63
N LYS A 26 1.56 -4.63 4.40
CA LYS A 26 1.05 -5.68 3.51
C LYS A 26 0.24 -5.09 2.36
N PRO A 27 0.38 -5.65 1.14
CA PRO A 27 -0.49 -5.33 0.03
C PRO A 27 -1.85 -6.02 0.20
N TYR A 28 -2.91 -5.23 0.04
CA TYR A 28 -4.28 -5.70 -0.15
C TYR A 28 -4.71 -5.33 -1.56
N ILE A 29 -5.46 -6.21 -2.22
CA ILE A 29 -5.95 -5.96 -3.58
C ILE A 29 -7.47 -6.01 -3.55
N GLN A 30 -8.10 -4.87 -3.84
CA GLN A 30 -9.55 -4.76 -3.95
C GLN A 30 -9.95 -4.94 -5.42
N PRO A 31 -10.75 -5.97 -5.78
CA PRO A 31 -11.13 -6.19 -7.17
C PRO A 31 -11.95 -5.05 -7.76
N ILE A 32 -11.66 -4.71 -9.02
CA ILE A 32 -12.44 -3.79 -9.85
C ILE A 32 -13.24 -4.64 -10.85
N VAL A 33 -14.56 -4.43 -10.88
CA VAL A 33 -15.51 -5.26 -11.62
C VAL A 33 -16.15 -4.44 -12.75
N CYS A 34 -16.16 -4.99 -13.96
CA CYS A 34 -16.90 -4.43 -15.08
C CYS A 34 -18.40 -4.60 -14.87
N ALA A 35 -19.14 -3.49 -14.80
CA ALA A 35 -20.56 -3.51 -14.48
C ALA A 35 -21.43 -4.23 -15.53
N SER A 36 -21.00 -4.29 -16.79
CA SER A 36 -21.81 -4.87 -17.87
C SER A 36 -21.78 -6.40 -17.90
N ASN A 37 -20.67 -7.01 -17.49
CA ASN A 37 -20.45 -8.46 -17.59
C ASN A 37 -19.98 -9.11 -16.28
N HIS A 38 -19.87 -8.33 -15.19
CA HIS A 38 -19.44 -8.75 -13.87
C HIS A 38 -18.05 -9.42 -13.82
N LYS A 39 -17.24 -9.27 -14.87
CA LYS A 39 -15.87 -9.77 -14.88
C LYS A 39 -14.97 -8.84 -14.07
N ILE A 40 -14.02 -9.44 -13.36
CA ILE A 40 -12.93 -8.69 -12.73
C ILE A 40 -11.99 -8.24 -13.84
N ILE A 41 -11.74 -6.93 -13.91
CA ILE A 41 -10.91 -6.30 -14.94
C ILE A 41 -9.61 -5.71 -14.37
N GLY A 42 -9.47 -5.72 -13.05
CA GLY A 42 -8.33 -5.15 -12.38
C GLY A 42 -8.48 -5.20 -10.87
N GLY A 43 -7.60 -4.49 -10.19
CA GLY A 43 -7.67 -4.30 -8.76
C GLY A 43 -6.98 -3.05 -8.30
N GLU A 44 -7.41 -2.52 -7.17
CA GLU A 44 -6.76 -1.41 -6.49
C GLU A 44 -5.81 -1.96 -5.41
N LEU A 45 -4.54 -1.55 -5.49
CA LEU A 45 -3.52 -1.87 -4.50
C LEU A 45 -3.65 -0.92 -3.31
N LEU A 46 -3.89 -1.50 -2.14
CA LEU A 46 -4.14 -0.82 -0.89
C LEU A 46 -3.16 -1.32 0.17
N VAL A 47 -2.38 -0.42 0.76
CA VAL A 47 -1.45 -0.81 1.83
C VAL A 47 -2.18 -0.94 3.18
N ARG A 48 -1.79 -1.92 3.99
CA ARG A 48 -2.27 -2.12 5.36
C ARG A 48 -1.08 -2.38 6.27
N TRP A 49 -1.05 -1.78 7.46
CA TRP A 49 0.00 -2.06 8.43
C TRP A 49 -0.47 -3.09 9.44
N HIS A 50 0.16 -4.25 9.44
CA HIS A 50 -0.08 -5.32 10.40
C HIS A 50 0.85 -5.17 11.59
N THR A 51 0.27 -4.89 12.74
CA THR A 51 0.98 -4.81 14.01
C THR A 51 0.61 -6.02 14.87
N SER A 52 1.55 -6.51 15.67
CA SER A 52 1.32 -7.66 16.57
C SER A 52 0.38 -7.33 17.72
N ASP A 53 0.29 -6.07 18.13
CA ASP A 53 -0.45 -5.58 19.28
C ASP A 53 -1.81 -4.96 18.93
N ARG A 54 -1.92 -4.30 17.78
CA ARG A 54 -3.12 -3.52 17.38
C ARG A 54 -3.84 -4.08 16.16
N GLY A 55 -3.33 -5.14 15.56
CA GLY A 55 -3.92 -5.74 14.36
C GLY A 55 -3.69 -4.87 13.12
N VAL A 56 -4.72 -4.70 12.31
CA VAL A 56 -4.63 -4.01 11.01
C VAL A 56 -4.89 -2.51 11.18
N ILE A 57 -3.88 -1.71 10.82
CA ILE A 57 -3.92 -0.24 10.82
C ILE A 57 -4.05 0.26 9.37
N TYR A 58 -4.93 1.24 9.17
CA TYR A 58 -5.28 1.79 7.85
C TYR A 58 -4.38 2.97 7.46
N PRO A 59 -4.23 3.24 6.14
CA PRO A 59 -3.34 4.29 5.62
C PRO A 59 -3.49 5.66 6.27
N ASP A 60 -4.74 6.10 6.51
CA ASP A 60 -5.04 7.41 7.11
C ASP A 60 -4.35 7.64 8.47
N SER A 61 -3.93 6.57 9.14
CA SER A 61 -3.24 6.65 10.43
C SER A 61 -1.71 6.81 10.32
N PHE A 62 -1.11 6.54 9.16
CA PHE A 62 0.36 6.53 9.04
C PHE A 62 0.92 7.25 7.80
N ILE A 63 0.14 7.46 6.74
CA ILE A 63 0.64 8.07 5.49
C ILE A 63 1.24 9.46 5.75
N ASP A 64 0.52 10.34 6.48
CA ASP A 64 1.00 11.68 6.81
C ASP A 64 2.36 11.67 7.51
N ASN A 65 2.58 10.71 8.41
CA ASN A 65 3.82 10.62 9.17
C ASN A 65 4.96 10.04 8.33
N MET A 66 4.67 9.12 7.40
CA MET A 66 5.64 8.65 6.41
C MET A 66 6.06 9.74 5.42
N GLU A 67 5.12 10.57 4.97
CA GLU A 67 5.41 11.71 4.11
C GLU A 67 6.31 12.72 4.81
N LYS A 68 5.96 13.11 6.04
CA LYS A 68 6.79 14.02 6.86
C LYS A 68 8.18 13.45 7.15
N ALA A 69 8.28 12.14 7.35
CA ALA A 69 9.56 11.46 7.57
C ALA A 69 10.35 11.22 6.27
N GLY A 70 9.77 11.48 5.09
CA GLY A 70 10.43 11.29 3.80
C GLY A 70 10.66 9.82 3.40
N ILE A 71 9.94 8.88 4.01
CA ILE A 71 10.11 7.43 3.81
C ILE A 71 8.95 6.78 3.04
N LEU A 72 7.98 7.58 2.56
CA LEU A 72 6.82 7.05 1.83
C LEU A 72 7.25 6.38 0.51
N SER A 73 8.30 6.87 -0.15
CA SER A 73 8.84 6.25 -1.38
C SER A 73 9.35 4.84 -1.12
N GLU A 74 10.05 4.64 -0.02
CA GLU A 74 10.62 3.36 0.39
C GLU A 74 9.52 2.33 0.64
N LEU A 75 8.46 2.72 1.36
CA LEU A 75 7.29 1.87 1.53
C LEU A 75 6.67 1.52 0.17
N THR A 76 6.38 2.53 -0.64
CA THR A 76 5.63 2.36 -1.89
C THR A 76 6.37 1.42 -2.84
N CYS A 77 7.68 1.60 -3.00
CA CYS A 77 8.51 0.72 -3.83
C CYS A 77 8.63 -0.69 -3.25
N SER A 78 8.73 -0.83 -1.93
CA SER A 78 8.74 -2.16 -1.29
C SER A 78 7.44 -2.92 -1.59
N ILE A 79 6.29 -2.24 -1.53
CA ILE A 79 4.98 -2.83 -1.81
C ILE A 79 4.85 -3.18 -3.30
N ILE A 80 5.25 -2.29 -4.22
CA ILE A 80 5.27 -2.57 -5.67
C ILE A 80 6.11 -3.81 -5.96
N ASN A 81 7.34 -3.86 -5.45
CA ASN A 81 8.25 -4.99 -5.67
C ASN A 81 7.68 -6.30 -5.13
N GLU A 82 7.07 -6.28 -3.93
CA GLU A 82 6.42 -7.46 -3.38
C GLU A 82 5.28 -7.97 -4.28
N VAL A 83 4.44 -7.08 -4.79
CA VAL A 83 3.29 -7.46 -5.62
C VAL A 83 3.74 -7.94 -7.00
N VAL A 84 4.66 -7.24 -7.67
CA VAL A 84 5.18 -7.64 -8.98
C VAL A 84 5.80 -9.04 -8.95
N VAL A 85 6.46 -9.41 -7.85
CA VAL A 85 7.09 -10.73 -7.71
C VAL A 85 6.08 -11.83 -7.37
N ASN A 86 5.06 -11.54 -6.57
CA ASN A 86 4.23 -12.59 -5.92
C ASN A 86 2.77 -12.64 -6.38
N PHE A 87 2.31 -11.69 -7.20
CA PHE A 87 0.91 -11.59 -7.58
C PHE A 87 0.71 -11.63 -9.10
N ASP A 88 0.06 -12.69 -9.54
CA ASP A 88 -0.41 -12.87 -10.91
C ASP A 88 -1.92 -12.62 -10.96
N GLY A 89 -2.31 -11.39 -11.30
CA GLY A 89 -3.71 -10.99 -11.35
C GLY A 89 -4.51 -11.67 -12.45
N GLU A 90 -3.89 -11.94 -13.61
CA GLU A 90 -4.55 -12.57 -14.74
C GLU A 90 -4.96 -14.00 -14.40
N ASN A 91 -4.02 -14.79 -13.87
CA ASN A 91 -4.31 -16.15 -13.46
C ASN A 91 -5.21 -16.21 -12.21
N LYS A 92 -5.04 -15.29 -11.26
CA LYS A 92 -5.85 -15.28 -10.04
C LYS A 92 -7.33 -14.94 -10.30
N PHE A 93 -7.59 -14.08 -11.28
CA PHE A 93 -8.94 -13.59 -11.54
C PHE A 93 -9.53 -14.01 -12.89
N ASN A 94 -8.82 -14.84 -13.66
CA ASN A 94 -9.18 -15.25 -15.02
C ASN A 94 -9.52 -14.05 -15.92
N GLY A 95 -8.77 -12.96 -15.76
CA GLY A 95 -8.97 -11.70 -16.46
C GLY A 95 -7.78 -11.39 -17.35
N GLU A 96 -7.93 -11.57 -18.66
CA GLU A 96 -6.94 -11.09 -19.63
C GLU A 96 -6.79 -9.56 -19.51
N GLY A 97 -5.56 -9.07 -19.44
CA GLY A 97 -5.29 -7.64 -19.34
C GLY A 97 -5.63 -7.06 -17.96
N PHE A 98 -5.41 -7.83 -16.89
CA PHE A 98 -5.63 -7.36 -15.52
C PHE A 98 -4.79 -6.11 -15.21
N ILE A 99 -5.45 -5.01 -14.86
CA ILE A 99 -4.78 -3.74 -14.50
C ILE A 99 -4.72 -3.58 -12.98
N LEU A 100 -3.53 -3.32 -12.45
CA LEU A 100 -3.35 -2.95 -11.05
C LEU A 100 -3.25 -1.43 -10.90
N HIS A 101 -4.15 -0.85 -10.11
CA HIS A 101 -4.21 0.57 -9.80
C HIS A 101 -3.45 0.86 -8.52
N LEU A 102 -2.61 1.91 -8.52
CA LEU A 102 -1.89 2.37 -7.33
C LEU A 102 -2.30 3.78 -6.94
N ASN A 103 -2.37 4.02 -5.64
CA ASN A 103 -2.50 5.35 -5.07
C ASN A 103 -1.12 5.98 -4.92
N VAL A 104 -0.95 7.18 -5.46
CA VAL A 104 0.32 7.93 -5.42
C VAL A 104 0.02 9.34 -4.92
N THR A 105 0.71 9.78 -3.87
CA THR A 105 0.56 11.14 -3.35
C THR A 105 1.33 12.15 -4.23
N PRO A 106 0.99 13.46 -4.21
CA PRO A 106 1.71 14.47 -4.98
C PRO A 106 3.21 14.54 -4.66
N SER A 107 3.62 14.19 -3.43
CA SER A 107 5.03 14.19 -3.03
C SER A 107 5.84 13.11 -3.77
N LEU A 108 5.26 11.93 -3.98
CA LEU A 108 5.85 10.84 -4.76
C LEU A 108 5.97 11.19 -6.24
N LEU A 109 4.96 11.85 -6.83
CA LEU A 109 5.00 12.26 -8.24
C LEU A 109 6.11 13.27 -8.54
N HIS A 110 6.56 14.05 -7.56
CA HIS A 110 7.69 14.97 -7.73
C HIS A 110 9.04 14.33 -7.38
N ASN A 111 9.05 13.12 -6.81
CA ASN A 111 10.26 12.43 -6.42
C ASN A 111 10.88 11.72 -7.64
N LYS A 112 11.92 12.31 -8.21
CA LYS A 112 12.62 11.75 -9.40
C LYS A 112 13.16 10.34 -9.17
N LYS A 113 13.63 10.04 -7.96
CA LYS A 113 14.14 8.70 -7.62
C LYS A 113 13.00 7.68 -7.62
N PHE A 114 11.83 8.04 -7.09
CA PHE A 114 10.65 7.20 -7.13
C PHE A 114 10.28 6.87 -8.59
N ILE A 115 10.14 7.89 -9.44
CA ILE A 115 9.75 7.73 -10.86
C ILE A 115 10.77 6.91 -11.68
N SER A 116 12.06 6.97 -11.35
CA SER A 116 13.10 6.32 -12.15
C SER A 116 13.41 4.89 -11.73
N THR A 117 13.05 4.52 -10.50
CA THR A 117 13.53 3.29 -9.83
C THR A 117 12.40 2.31 -9.56
N CYS A 118 11.20 2.87 -9.44
CA CYS A 118 9.93 2.19 -9.26
C CYS A 118 9.08 2.59 -10.48
#